data_AF-A0A1D3CXF5-F1
#
_entry.id   AF-A0A1D3CXF5-F1
#
_cell.length_a   1.000
_cell.length_b   1.000
_cell.length_c   1.000
_cell.angle_alpha   90.00
_cell.angle_beta   90.00
_cell.angle_gamma   90.00
#
_symmetry.space_group_name_H-M   'P 1'
#
loop_
_entity.id
_entity.type
_entity.pdbx_description
1 polymer ?
#
loop_
_entity_poly.entity_id
_entity_poly.type
_entity_poly.pdbx_seq_one_letter_code
_entity_poly.pdbx_strand_id
1 'polypeptide(L)'
;MNILTRVVCLVTAVTLWEEYSRNAIHPAAASAPIPAAKSGSPAAPSNKDVQVLTDANFERETQAVTGSTSGDWFVKFYAPWCSHCRSMTPAWEELASMLKGQINVADLDATANAHTATRFGIKGFPTLLFLKDGQMYEHKGKRSVDALYAFATGGWREATPQPIPPVMSFFDTMKGEILSAVYQLRDVFIQSPIPLFLLFSFGCIMGSVLTCLCVAMCGGTKSREKKLSKSLKKKD
;
A
#
# COMPACT_ATOMS: atom_id res chain seq x y z
N MET A 1 -9.43 63.65 -3.04
CA MET A 1 -9.99 62.31 -2.74
C MET A 1 -9.12 61.73 -1.63
N ASN A 2 -9.61 61.78 -0.38
CA ASN A 2 -8.79 61.71 0.82
C ASN A 2 -8.19 60.31 1.06
N ILE A 3 -6.95 60.28 1.59
CA ILE A 3 -6.23 59.07 1.99
C ILE A 3 -7.08 58.18 2.92
N LEU A 4 -7.90 58.81 3.77
CA LEU A 4 -8.90 58.16 4.60
C LEU A 4 -9.88 57.26 3.81
N THR A 5 -10.31 57.68 2.61
CA THR A 5 -11.23 56.89 1.79
C THR A 5 -10.56 55.63 1.22
N ARG A 6 -9.25 55.67 0.95
CA ARG A 6 -8.49 54.52 0.45
C ARG A 6 -8.20 53.49 1.55
N VAL A 7 -7.94 53.95 2.77
CA VAL A 7 -7.70 53.05 3.92
C VAL A 7 -8.99 52.35 4.35
N VAL A 8 -10.13 53.06 4.39
CA VAL A 8 -11.43 52.44 4.69
C VAL A 8 -11.79 51.36 3.66
N CYS A 9 -11.54 51.61 2.37
CA CYS A 9 -11.84 50.65 1.30
C CYS A 9 -10.99 49.37 1.38
N LEU A 10 -9.71 49.49 1.78
CA LEU A 10 -8.82 48.34 1.98
C LEU A 10 -9.21 47.51 3.21
N VAL A 11 -9.58 48.16 4.31
CA VAL A 11 -10.01 47.46 5.53
C VAL A 11 -11.33 46.70 5.27
N THR A 12 -12.28 47.28 4.54
CA THR A 12 -13.52 46.58 4.16
C THR A 12 -13.28 45.45 3.17
N ALA A 13 -12.30 45.57 2.26
CA ALA A 13 -11.98 44.53 1.29
C ALA A 13 -11.34 43.30 1.97
N VAL A 14 -10.49 43.51 2.98
CA VAL A 14 -9.89 42.42 3.76
C VAL A 14 -10.94 41.71 4.61
N THR A 15 -11.85 42.44 5.28
CA THR A 15 -12.92 41.82 6.08
C THR A 15 -13.92 41.05 5.22
N LEU A 16 -14.24 41.56 4.01
CA LEU A 16 -15.12 40.87 3.07
C LEU A 16 -14.46 39.61 2.48
N TRP A 17 -13.15 39.62 2.25
CA TRP A 17 -12.43 38.41 1.83
C TRP A 17 -12.34 37.39 2.96
N GLU A 18 -12.15 37.82 4.21
CA GLU A 18 -12.12 36.93 5.37
C GLU A 18 -13.49 36.34 5.73
N GLU A 19 -14.57 37.03 5.37
CA GLU A 19 -15.94 36.51 5.46
C GLU A 19 -16.29 35.59 4.29
N TYR A 20 -15.84 35.90 3.06
CA TYR A 20 -15.96 35.00 1.91
C TYR A 20 -15.15 33.71 2.09
N SER A 21 -13.93 33.78 2.63
CA SER A 21 -13.11 32.59 2.89
C SER A 21 -13.66 31.72 4.02
N ARG A 22 -14.29 32.31 5.05
CA ARG A 22 -15.07 31.54 6.05
C ARG A 22 -16.31 30.87 5.45
N ASN A 23 -17.03 31.53 4.54
CA ASN A 23 -18.25 30.96 3.93
C ASN A 23 -17.99 30.03 2.74
N ALA A 24 -16.84 30.15 2.05
CA ALA A 24 -16.50 29.32 0.89
C ALA A 24 -16.00 27.90 1.26
N ILE A 25 -15.82 27.60 2.55
CA ILE A 25 -15.48 26.25 3.04
C ILE A 25 -16.71 25.33 3.15
N HIS A 26 -17.93 25.82 2.89
CA HIS A 26 -19.12 24.97 2.77
C HIS A 26 -19.95 25.25 1.50
N PRO A 27 -19.56 24.60 0.39
CA PRO A 27 -20.54 23.91 -0.44
C PRO A 27 -20.09 22.46 -0.61
N ALA A 28 -19.92 21.75 0.50
CA ALA A 28 -19.70 20.31 0.49
C ALA A 28 -21.02 19.65 0.87
N ALA A 29 -21.69 19.15 -0.18
CA ALA A 29 -22.59 18.01 -0.18
C ALA A 29 -23.25 17.66 1.17
N ALA A 30 -24.56 17.90 1.26
CA ALA A 30 -25.43 17.20 2.17
C ALA A 30 -25.18 15.68 2.02
N SER A 31 -24.32 15.13 2.89
CA SER A 31 -24.28 13.71 3.18
C SER A 31 -25.57 13.41 3.91
N ALA A 32 -26.60 13.09 3.14
CA ALA A 32 -27.76 12.38 3.67
C ALA A 32 -27.26 11.20 4.51
N PRO A 33 -27.85 10.93 5.69
CA PRO A 33 -27.49 9.76 6.47
C PRO A 33 -27.68 8.54 5.56
N ILE A 34 -26.61 7.79 5.31
CA ILE A 34 -26.71 6.47 4.69
C ILE A 34 -27.69 5.69 5.57
N PRO A 35 -28.89 5.31 5.10
CA PRO A 35 -29.77 4.48 5.90
C PRO A 35 -29.01 3.18 6.16
N ALA A 36 -28.90 2.83 7.45
CA ALA A 36 -28.28 1.61 7.93
C ALA A 36 -28.61 0.45 6.99
N ALA A 37 -27.55 -0.15 6.45
CA ALA A 37 -27.60 -1.27 5.54
C ALA A 37 -28.55 -2.34 6.08
N LYS A 38 -29.73 -2.45 5.45
CA LYS A 38 -30.48 -3.69 5.50
C LYS A 38 -29.64 -4.70 4.73
N SER A 39 -29.22 -5.74 5.43
CA SER A 39 -28.54 -6.92 4.92
C SER A 39 -29.28 -7.48 3.71
N GLY A 40 -28.83 -7.10 2.51
CA GLY A 40 -29.17 -7.74 1.27
C GLY A 40 -28.08 -8.76 0.96
N SER A 41 -28.47 -10.03 0.97
CA SER A 41 -27.67 -11.21 0.59
C SER A 41 -26.74 -10.96 -0.62
N PRO A 42 -25.55 -11.57 -0.68
CA PRO A 42 -24.67 -11.44 -1.84
C PRO A 42 -25.40 -11.99 -3.06
N ALA A 43 -25.60 -11.17 -4.07
CA ALA A 43 -26.01 -11.63 -5.39
C ALA A 43 -24.83 -12.42 -5.97
N ALA A 44 -24.76 -13.71 -5.65
CA ALA A 44 -23.89 -14.65 -6.31
C ALA A 44 -24.25 -14.69 -7.80
N PRO A 45 -23.27 -14.87 -8.70
CA PRO A 45 -23.57 -15.14 -10.10
C PRO A 45 -24.45 -16.40 -10.18
N SER A 46 -25.50 -16.33 -10.98
CA SER A 46 -26.46 -17.43 -11.13
C SER A 46 -25.92 -18.53 -12.06
N ASN A 47 -24.92 -18.18 -12.88
CA ASN A 47 -24.25 -19.08 -13.81
C ASN A 47 -22.96 -19.67 -13.21
N LYS A 48 -22.82 -21.00 -13.27
CA LYS A 48 -21.63 -21.76 -12.82
C LYS A 48 -20.37 -21.45 -13.64
N ASP A 49 -20.51 -20.85 -14.82
CA ASP A 49 -19.39 -20.51 -15.68
C ASP A 49 -18.66 -19.22 -15.26
N VAL A 50 -19.31 -18.36 -14.46
CA VAL A 50 -18.69 -17.16 -13.88
C VAL A 50 -18.06 -17.51 -12.54
N GLN A 51 -16.75 -17.40 -12.44
CA GLN A 51 -16.02 -17.70 -11.21
C GLN A 51 -16.06 -16.52 -10.24
N VAL A 52 -16.25 -16.78 -8.95
CA VAL A 52 -16.24 -15.72 -7.93
C VAL A 52 -14.84 -15.62 -7.32
N LEU A 53 -14.21 -14.46 -7.51
CA LEU A 53 -12.92 -14.15 -6.92
C LEU A 53 -13.10 -13.30 -5.66
N THR A 54 -12.20 -13.52 -4.71
CA THR A 54 -12.11 -12.87 -3.40
C THR A 54 -10.65 -12.61 -3.08
N ASP A 55 -10.38 -11.76 -2.09
CA ASP A 55 -9.02 -11.48 -1.63
C ASP A 55 -8.23 -12.75 -1.26
N ALA A 56 -8.92 -13.80 -0.80
CA ALA A 56 -8.31 -15.05 -0.37
C ALA A 56 -7.96 -16.01 -1.51
N ASN A 57 -8.68 -15.98 -2.64
CA ASN A 57 -8.49 -16.92 -3.76
C ASN A 57 -7.88 -16.27 -5.00
N PHE A 58 -7.93 -14.95 -5.15
CA PHE A 58 -7.55 -14.26 -6.38
C PHE A 58 -6.18 -14.68 -6.89
N GLU A 59 -5.15 -14.66 -6.04
CA GLU A 59 -3.78 -15.03 -6.44
C GLU A 59 -3.62 -16.51 -6.75
N ARG A 60 -4.30 -17.37 -5.99
CA ARG A 60 -4.24 -18.82 -6.19
C ARG A 60 -4.87 -19.22 -7.53
N GLU A 61 -6.02 -18.63 -7.84
CA GLU A 61 -6.74 -18.95 -9.07
C GLU A 61 -6.10 -18.27 -10.29
N THR A 62 -5.88 -16.95 -10.23
CA THR A 62 -5.44 -16.19 -11.40
C THR A 62 -3.94 -16.25 -11.65
N GLN A 63 -3.14 -16.40 -10.60
CA GLN A 63 -1.69 -16.20 -10.63
C GLN A 63 -1.28 -14.95 -11.40
N ALA A 64 -2.04 -13.86 -11.19
CA ALA A 64 -2.01 -12.65 -11.99
C ALA A 64 -0.58 -12.10 -12.22
N VAL A 65 0.31 -12.19 -11.22
CA VAL A 65 1.69 -11.68 -11.32
C VAL A 65 2.58 -12.53 -12.24
N THR A 66 2.45 -13.86 -12.20
CA THR A 66 3.31 -14.76 -12.99
C THR A 66 2.71 -15.09 -14.36
N GLY A 67 1.39 -15.04 -14.50
CA GLY A 67 0.67 -15.26 -15.76
C GLY A 67 0.87 -16.64 -16.40
N SER A 68 1.50 -17.59 -15.70
CA SER A 68 2.15 -18.72 -16.37
C SER A 68 1.37 -20.03 -16.37
N THR A 69 0.43 -20.27 -15.43
CA THR A 69 -0.20 -21.60 -15.32
C THR A 69 -1.73 -21.61 -15.28
N SER A 70 -2.37 -20.46 -15.08
CA SER A 70 -3.83 -20.40 -14.84
C SER A 70 -4.64 -19.94 -16.06
N GLY A 71 -4.01 -19.71 -17.20
CA GLY A 71 -4.64 -19.17 -18.41
C GLY A 71 -4.99 -17.68 -18.31
N ASP A 72 -5.67 -17.19 -19.34
CA ASP A 72 -6.11 -15.79 -19.43
C ASP A 72 -7.37 -15.56 -18.59
N TRP A 73 -7.47 -14.41 -17.93
CA TRP A 73 -8.61 -14.07 -17.07
C TRP A 73 -9.28 -12.77 -17.48
N PHE A 74 -10.60 -12.78 -17.57
CA PHE A 74 -11.39 -11.55 -17.72
C PHE A 74 -12.20 -11.32 -16.44
N VAL A 75 -11.82 -10.29 -15.67
CA VAL A 75 -12.34 -10.02 -14.34
C VAL A 75 -13.20 -8.76 -14.33
N LYS A 76 -14.42 -8.88 -13.82
CA LYS A 76 -15.33 -7.76 -13.55
C LYS A 76 -15.30 -7.37 -12.08
N PHE A 77 -14.78 -6.18 -11.81
CA PHE A 77 -14.85 -5.54 -10.51
C PHE A 77 -16.19 -4.81 -10.38
N TYR A 78 -17.02 -5.23 -9.43
CA TYR A 78 -18.37 -4.69 -9.24
C TYR A 78 -18.66 -4.33 -7.78
N ALA A 79 -19.80 -3.68 -7.58
CA ALA A 79 -20.41 -3.44 -6.28
C ALA A 79 -21.88 -3.90 -6.32
N PRO A 80 -22.41 -4.54 -5.27
CA PRO A 80 -23.74 -5.15 -5.28
C PRO A 80 -24.88 -4.14 -5.44
N TRP A 81 -24.67 -2.90 -5.01
CA TRP A 81 -25.63 -1.79 -5.11
C TRP A 81 -25.55 -1.02 -6.44
N CYS A 82 -24.57 -1.30 -7.30
CA CYS A 82 -24.39 -0.57 -8.55
C CYS A 82 -25.39 -1.02 -9.62
N SER A 83 -26.27 -0.11 -10.06
CA SER A 83 -27.27 -0.39 -11.10
C SER A 83 -26.62 -0.81 -12.43
N HIS A 84 -25.55 -0.13 -12.86
CA HIS A 84 -24.86 -0.45 -14.10
C HIS A 84 -24.23 -1.85 -14.09
N CYS A 85 -23.72 -2.31 -12.95
CA CYS A 85 -23.21 -3.66 -12.80
C CYS A 85 -24.32 -4.70 -12.94
N ARG A 86 -25.46 -4.48 -12.26
CA ARG A 86 -26.62 -5.40 -12.33
C ARG A 86 -27.19 -5.52 -13.74
N SER A 87 -27.25 -4.41 -14.49
CA SER A 87 -27.71 -4.42 -15.88
C SER A 87 -26.79 -5.22 -16.82
N MET A 88 -25.51 -5.35 -16.47
CA MET A 88 -24.50 -6.05 -17.27
C MET A 88 -24.41 -7.54 -16.93
N THR A 89 -24.91 -7.98 -15.76
CA THR A 89 -24.88 -9.38 -15.32
C THR A 89 -25.30 -10.40 -16.40
N PRO A 90 -26.45 -10.26 -17.10
CA PRO A 90 -26.85 -11.25 -18.10
C PRO A 90 -25.87 -11.35 -19.28
N ALA A 91 -25.38 -10.21 -19.76
CA ALA A 91 -24.38 -10.17 -20.83
C ALA A 91 -23.04 -10.79 -20.40
N TRP A 92 -22.69 -10.65 -19.12
CA TRP A 92 -21.47 -11.21 -18.56
C TRP A 92 -21.55 -12.73 -18.37
N GLU A 93 -22.69 -13.23 -17.93
CA GLU A 93 -22.94 -14.68 -17.81
C GLU A 93 -22.95 -15.36 -19.19
N GLU A 94 -23.53 -14.72 -20.21
CA GLU A 94 -23.50 -15.21 -21.59
C GLU A 94 -22.06 -15.25 -22.14
N LEU A 95 -21.29 -14.19 -21.93
CA LEU A 95 -19.88 -14.13 -22.29
C LEU A 95 -19.07 -15.27 -21.65
N ALA A 96 -19.30 -15.55 -20.37
CA ALA A 96 -18.62 -16.63 -19.65
C ALA A 96 -18.90 -18.00 -20.28
N SER A 97 -20.15 -18.27 -20.67
CA SER A 97 -20.50 -19.50 -21.37
C SER A 97 -19.88 -19.58 -22.77
N MET A 98 -19.75 -18.46 -23.50
CA MET A 98 -19.09 -18.41 -24.81
C MET A 98 -17.58 -18.64 -24.75
N LEU A 99 -16.92 -18.14 -23.70
CA LEU A 99 -15.45 -18.21 -23.54
C LEU A 99 -14.98 -19.44 -22.75
N LYS A 100 -15.91 -20.30 -22.35
CA LYS A 100 -15.64 -21.49 -21.55
C LYS A 100 -14.55 -22.36 -22.17
N GLY A 101 -13.51 -22.63 -21.39
CA GLY A 101 -12.36 -23.45 -21.80
C GLY A 101 -11.28 -22.71 -22.60
N GLN A 102 -11.49 -21.44 -22.94
CA GLN A 102 -10.49 -20.59 -23.60
C GLN A 102 -9.99 -19.49 -22.66
N ILE A 103 -10.91 -18.75 -22.04
CA ILE A 103 -10.63 -17.61 -21.16
C ILE A 103 -11.51 -17.76 -19.91
N ASN A 104 -10.91 -17.59 -18.74
CA ASN A 104 -11.64 -17.65 -17.49
C ASN A 104 -12.37 -16.32 -17.24
N VAL A 105 -13.68 -16.36 -17.04
CA VAL A 105 -14.48 -15.17 -16.74
C VAL A 105 -14.84 -15.16 -15.26
N ALA A 106 -14.60 -14.04 -14.60
CA ALA A 106 -14.75 -13.93 -13.15
C ALA A 106 -15.37 -12.62 -12.68
N ASP A 107 -16.03 -12.69 -11.53
CA ASP A 107 -16.62 -11.57 -10.80
C ASP A 107 -15.91 -11.38 -9.45
N LEU A 108 -15.61 -10.13 -9.12
CA LEU A 108 -15.03 -9.74 -7.83
C LEU A 108 -15.80 -8.56 -7.25
N ASP A 109 -16.40 -8.76 -6.08
CA ASP A 109 -17.04 -7.69 -5.31
C ASP A 109 -15.97 -6.83 -4.65
N ALA A 110 -15.69 -5.67 -5.24
CA ALA A 110 -14.66 -4.76 -4.77
C ALA A 110 -15.03 -4.08 -3.45
N THR A 111 -16.30 -4.13 -3.02
CA THR A 111 -16.74 -3.57 -1.74
C THR A 111 -16.46 -4.50 -0.56
N ALA A 112 -16.51 -5.81 -0.80
CA ALA A 112 -16.13 -6.82 0.19
C ALA A 112 -14.63 -7.16 0.15
N ASN A 113 -13.97 -6.95 -1.00
CA ASN A 113 -12.58 -7.34 -1.27
C ASN A 113 -11.69 -6.11 -1.51
N ALA A 114 -11.55 -5.28 -0.46
CA ALA A 114 -10.87 -4.00 -0.55
C ALA A 114 -9.37 -4.12 -0.84
N HIS A 115 -8.72 -5.21 -0.43
CA HIS A 115 -7.28 -5.40 -0.62
C HIS A 115 -6.96 -5.54 -2.12
N THR A 116 -7.67 -6.43 -2.82
CA THR A 116 -7.52 -6.61 -4.27
C THR A 116 -7.98 -5.36 -5.02
N ALA A 117 -9.12 -4.76 -4.63
CA ALA A 117 -9.61 -3.55 -5.26
C ALA A 117 -8.60 -2.38 -5.17
N THR A 118 -7.98 -2.18 -4.02
CA THR A 118 -6.96 -1.14 -3.80
C THR A 118 -5.71 -1.44 -4.61
N ARG A 119 -5.24 -2.69 -4.59
CA ARG A 119 -4.07 -3.12 -5.34
C ARG A 119 -4.22 -2.86 -6.83
N PHE A 120 -5.37 -3.20 -7.42
CA PHE A 120 -5.67 -2.97 -8.83
C PHE A 120 -6.12 -1.52 -9.14
N GLY A 121 -6.14 -0.63 -8.13
CA GLY A 121 -6.46 0.78 -8.31
C GLY A 121 -7.89 1.04 -8.80
N ILE A 122 -8.86 0.22 -8.37
CA ILE A 122 -10.25 0.32 -8.82
C ILE A 122 -10.91 1.56 -8.22
N LYS A 123 -11.26 2.54 -9.07
CA LYS A 123 -11.88 3.82 -8.66
C LYS A 123 -13.38 3.91 -8.92
N GLY A 124 -13.94 2.98 -9.71
CA GLY A 124 -15.34 3.02 -10.13
C GLY A 124 -15.85 1.68 -10.63
N PHE A 125 -17.16 1.58 -10.83
CA PHE A 125 -17.83 0.34 -11.19
C PHE A 125 -18.76 0.51 -12.41
N PRO A 126 -18.90 -0.52 -13.26
CA PRO A 126 -18.05 -1.71 -13.34
C PRO A 126 -16.68 -1.37 -13.98
N THR A 127 -15.61 -1.96 -13.45
CA THR A 127 -14.29 -1.94 -14.08
C THR A 127 -13.97 -3.34 -14.58
N LEU A 128 -13.49 -3.44 -15.83
CA LEU A 128 -13.30 -4.70 -16.54
C LEU A 128 -11.82 -4.83 -16.90
N LEU A 129 -11.14 -5.81 -16.32
CA LEU A 129 -9.71 -6.03 -16.53
C LEU A 129 -9.46 -7.40 -17.13
N PHE A 130 -8.74 -7.43 -18.25
CA PHE A 130 -8.23 -8.66 -18.85
C PHE A 130 -6.79 -8.87 -18.41
N LEU A 131 -6.50 -10.02 -17.82
CA LEU A 131 -5.19 -10.39 -17.25
C LEU A 131 -4.56 -11.44 -18.16
N LYS A 132 -3.35 -11.15 -18.62
CA LYS A 132 -2.59 -12.02 -19.51
C LYS A 132 -1.09 -11.73 -19.40
N ASP A 133 -0.29 -12.78 -19.27
CA ASP A 133 1.18 -12.71 -19.29
C ASP A 133 1.77 -11.68 -18.29
N GLY A 134 1.19 -11.58 -17.09
CA GLY A 134 1.63 -10.61 -16.07
C GLY A 134 1.24 -9.15 -16.35
N GLN A 135 0.45 -8.90 -17.39
CA GLN A 135 -0.09 -7.59 -17.75
C GLN A 135 -1.61 -7.57 -17.57
N MET A 136 -2.15 -6.39 -17.29
CA MET A 136 -3.58 -6.13 -17.27
C MET A 136 -3.96 -5.12 -18.36
N TYR A 137 -5.12 -5.33 -18.95
CA TYR A 137 -5.69 -4.52 -20.02
C TYR A 137 -7.09 -4.08 -19.61
N GLU A 138 -7.31 -2.77 -19.51
CA GLU A 138 -8.60 -2.21 -19.10
C GLU A 138 -9.53 -2.07 -20.31
N HIS A 139 -10.73 -2.68 -20.24
CA HIS A 139 -11.76 -2.50 -21.26
C HIS A 139 -12.61 -1.26 -20.98
N LYS A 140 -12.48 -0.25 -21.84
CA LYS A 140 -13.26 1.00 -21.79
C LYS A 140 -14.38 1.07 -22.83
N GLY A 141 -14.55 0.03 -23.62
CA GLY A 141 -15.50 -0.01 -24.72
C GLY A 141 -16.95 -0.27 -24.29
N LYS A 142 -17.78 -0.65 -25.27
CA LYS A 142 -19.19 -1.03 -25.02
C LYS A 142 -19.27 -2.29 -24.15
N ARG A 143 -20.33 -2.37 -23.35
CA ARG A 143 -20.60 -3.48 -22.41
C ARG A 143 -21.59 -4.52 -22.96
N SER A 144 -21.70 -4.62 -24.29
CA SER A 144 -22.48 -5.67 -24.96
C SER A 144 -21.66 -6.96 -25.08
N VAL A 145 -22.33 -8.11 -25.16
CA VAL A 145 -21.69 -9.42 -25.28
C VAL A 145 -20.68 -9.45 -26.43
N ASP A 146 -21.08 -8.98 -27.62
CA ASP A 146 -20.21 -8.95 -28.81
C ASP A 146 -18.94 -8.13 -28.60
N ALA A 147 -19.05 -6.97 -27.96
CA ALA A 147 -17.91 -6.08 -27.73
C ALA A 147 -16.95 -6.68 -26.69
N LEU A 148 -17.48 -7.35 -25.68
CA LEU A 148 -16.68 -8.02 -24.65
C LEU A 148 -15.98 -9.27 -25.22
N TYR A 149 -16.68 -10.03 -26.07
CA TYR A 149 -16.12 -11.18 -26.76
C TYR A 149 -15.01 -10.78 -27.72
N ALA A 150 -15.23 -9.73 -28.51
CA ALA A 150 -14.21 -9.18 -29.41
C ALA A 150 -12.98 -8.67 -28.64
N PHE A 151 -13.19 -8.04 -27.48
CA PHE A 151 -12.10 -7.62 -26.61
C PHE A 151 -11.29 -8.80 -26.09
N ALA A 152 -11.96 -9.82 -25.53
CA ALA A 152 -11.31 -11.00 -24.95
C ALA A 152 -10.53 -11.82 -25.98
N THR A 153 -11.04 -11.96 -27.20
CA THR A 153 -10.41 -12.78 -28.26
C THR A 153 -9.26 -12.08 -28.98
N GLY A 154 -9.15 -10.75 -28.89
CA GLY A 154 -8.02 -10.05 -29.52
C GLY A 154 -7.96 -8.54 -29.32
N GLY A 155 -9.08 -7.88 -29.01
CA GLY A 155 -9.12 -6.43 -28.83
C GLY A 155 -8.28 -5.91 -27.66
N TRP A 156 -7.92 -6.76 -26.70
CA TRP A 156 -6.98 -6.42 -25.62
C TRP A 156 -5.62 -5.94 -26.12
N ARG A 157 -5.19 -6.32 -27.34
CA ARG A 157 -3.91 -5.88 -27.94
C ARG A 157 -3.89 -4.39 -28.27
N GLU A 158 -5.06 -3.78 -28.46
CA GLU A 158 -5.19 -2.35 -28.73
C GLU A 158 -5.28 -1.52 -27.45
N ALA A 159 -5.59 -2.17 -26.32
CA ALA A 159 -5.61 -1.52 -25.02
C ALA A 159 -4.19 -1.28 -24.49
N THR A 160 -4.03 -0.24 -23.68
CA THR A 160 -2.75 0.08 -23.05
C THR A 160 -2.38 -1.03 -22.05
N PRO A 161 -1.26 -1.75 -22.24
CA PRO A 161 -0.79 -2.72 -21.26
C PRO A 161 -0.38 -2.00 -19.98
N GLN A 162 -0.84 -2.49 -18.84
CA GLN A 162 -0.40 -2.05 -17.53
C GLN A 162 0.22 -3.23 -16.80
N PRO A 163 1.37 -3.07 -16.14
CA PRO A 163 1.94 -4.15 -15.34
C PRO A 163 1.01 -4.47 -14.17
N ILE A 164 0.82 -5.76 -13.87
CA ILE A 164 0.01 -6.15 -12.72
C ILE A 164 0.72 -5.72 -11.44
N PRO A 165 0.05 -4.95 -10.56
CA PRO A 165 0.66 -4.50 -9.33
C PRO A 165 1.02 -5.72 -8.47
N PRO A 166 2.18 -5.72 -7.79
CA PRO A 166 2.58 -6.83 -6.94
C PRO A 166 1.55 -7.03 -5.83
N VAL A 167 1.44 -8.25 -5.31
CA VAL A 167 0.69 -8.48 -4.07
C VAL A 167 1.25 -7.53 -3.03
N MET A 168 0.38 -6.74 -2.39
CA MET A 168 0.81 -5.85 -1.32
C MET A 168 1.29 -6.75 -0.18
N SER A 169 2.60 -7.02 -0.13
CA SER A 169 3.16 -7.77 0.96
C SER A 169 3.19 -6.84 2.17
N PHE A 170 2.88 -7.41 3.33
CA PHE A 170 3.02 -6.71 4.61
C PHE A 170 4.39 -6.02 4.75
N PHE A 171 5.46 -6.65 4.24
CA PHE A 171 6.80 -6.11 4.30
C PHE A 171 7.03 -4.93 3.34
N ASP A 172 6.27 -4.77 2.25
CA ASP A 172 6.45 -3.62 1.34
C ASP A 172 5.89 -2.33 1.92
N THR A 173 4.77 -2.42 2.66
CA THR A 173 4.26 -1.30 3.46
C THR A 173 5.28 -0.91 4.54
N MET A 174 5.86 -1.89 5.24
CA MET A 174 6.87 -1.62 6.28
C MET A 174 8.20 -1.11 5.71
N LYS A 175 8.63 -1.58 4.53
CA LYS A 175 9.86 -1.09 3.88
C LYS A 175 9.78 0.39 3.58
N GLY A 176 8.63 0.91 3.14
CA GLY A 176 8.48 2.34 2.84
C GLY A 176 8.77 3.22 4.06
N GLU A 177 8.19 2.87 5.20
CA GLU A 177 8.40 3.60 6.45
C GLU A 177 9.82 3.40 6.99
N ILE A 178 10.31 2.16 7.04
CA ILE A 178 11.65 1.83 7.55
C ILE A 178 12.74 2.46 6.68
N LEU A 179 12.62 2.41 5.34
CA LEU A 179 13.59 3.04 4.46
C LEU A 179 13.63 4.54 4.66
N SER A 180 12.48 5.20 4.80
CA SER A 180 12.44 6.64 5.07
C SER A 180 13.13 6.97 6.40
N ALA A 181 12.90 6.18 7.45
CA ALA A 181 13.56 6.32 8.73
C ALA A 181 15.08 6.07 8.63
N VAL A 182 15.50 5.04 7.89
CA VAL A 182 16.92 4.71 7.67
C VAL A 182 17.63 5.79 6.86
N TYR A 183 17.00 6.36 5.83
CA TYR A 183 17.56 7.47 5.05
C TYR A 183 17.69 8.73 5.91
N GLN A 184 16.68 9.08 6.71
CA GLN A 184 16.73 10.20 7.65
C GLN A 184 17.85 10.03 8.67
N LEU A 185 18.02 8.84 9.23
CA LEU A 185 19.11 8.54 10.16
C LEU A 185 20.48 8.63 9.46
N ARG A 186 20.61 8.08 8.25
CA ARG A 186 21.86 8.16 7.47
C ARG A 186 22.29 9.61 7.23
N ASP A 187 21.36 10.50 6.88
CA ASP A 187 21.69 11.90 6.62
C ASP A 187 22.14 12.62 7.91
N VAL A 188 21.55 12.29 9.07
CA VAL A 188 22.04 12.78 10.37
C VAL A 188 23.47 12.32 10.64
N PHE A 189 23.79 11.05 10.32
CA PHE A 189 25.13 10.49 10.51
C PHE A 189 26.18 11.01 9.52
N ILE A 190 25.81 11.43 8.32
CA ILE A 190 26.75 11.96 7.31
C ILE A 190 26.94 13.48 7.45
N GLN A 191 25.88 14.23 7.74
CA GLN A 191 25.91 15.70 7.81
C GLN A 191 26.55 16.20 9.12
N SER A 192 26.45 15.43 10.21
CA SER A 192 26.96 15.84 11.51
C SER A 192 28.15 14.96 11.93
N PRO A 193 29.33 15.52 12.23
CA PRO A 193 30.45 14.73 12.75
C PRO A 193 30.22 14.29 14.21
N ILE A 194 29.23 14.89 14.89
CA ILE A 194 28.95 14.75 16.32
C ILE A 194 28.63 13.29 16.74
N PRO A 195 27.77 12.52 16.05
CA PRO A 195 27.45 11.15 16.46
C PRO A 195 28.65 10.21 16.38
N LEU A 196 29.52 10.40 15.39
CA LEU A 196 30.76 9.64 15.24
C LEU A 196 31.75 10.00 16.37
N PHE A 197 31.87 11.28 16.71
CA PHE A 197 32.67 11.73 17.84
C PHE A 197 32.14 11.22 19.18
N LEU A 198 30.82 11.17 19.36
CA LEU A 198 30.19 10.64 20.57
C LEU A 198 30.43 9.13 20.69
N LEU A 199 30.24 8.36 19.62
CA LEU A 199 30.53 6.93 19.61
C LEU A 199 32.02 6.64 19.87
N PHE A 200 32.92 7.43 19.27
CA PHE A 200 34.35 7.31 19.51
C PHE A 200 34.72 7.65 20.95
N SER A 201 34.18 8.74 21.50
CA SER A 201 34.40 9.15 22.90
C SER A 201 33.90 8.11 23.88
N PHE A 202 32.72 7.53 23.64
CA PHE A 202 32.14 6.49 24.47
C PHE A 202 32.97 5.19 24.39
N GLY A 203 33.42 4.83 23.18
CA GLY A 203 34.34 3.71 22.98
C GLY A 203 35.66 3.89 23.72
N CYS A 204 36.25 5.10 23.67
CA CYS A 204 37.46 5.42 24.42
C CYS A 204 37.24 5.35 25.94
N ILE A 205 36.11 5.86 26.44
CA ILE A 205 35.78 5.81 27.88
C ILE A 205 35.60 4.35 28.31
N MET A 206 34.78 3.57 27.60
CA MET A 206 34.55 2.16 27.90
C MET A 206 35.85 1.33 27.82
N GLY A 207 36.69 1.59 26.82
CA GLY A 207 38.00 0.95 26.70
C GLY A 207 38.96 1.33 27.82
N SER A 208 38.97 2.59 28.25
CA SER A 208 39.79 3.05 29.36
C SER A 208 39.36 2.43 30.69
N VAL A 209 38.04 2.35 30.95
CA VAL A 209 37.47 1.70 32.13
C VAL A 209 37.82 0.21 32.14
N LEU A 210 37.65 -0.49 31.02
CA LEU A 210 37.98 -1.90 30.91
C LEU A 210 39.47 -2.16 31.14
N THR A 211 40.34 -1.31 30.59
CA THR A 211 41.80 -1.41 30.77
C THR A 211 42.19 -1.15 32.23
N CYS A 212 41.61 -0.14 32.87
CA CYS A 212 41.82 0.14 34.28
C CYS A 212 41.36 -1.02 35.18
N LEU A 213 40.24 -1.65 34.86
CA LEU A 213 39.77 -2.85 35.55
C LEU A 213 40.74 -4.03 35.37
N CYS A 214 41.23 -4.27 34.15
CA CYS A 214 42.22 -5.31 33.89
C CYS A 214 43.55 -5.05 34.64
N VAL A 215 44.04 -3.81 34.66
CA VAL A 215 45.26 -3.44 35.41
C VAL A 215 45.06 -3.58 36.91
N ALA A 216 43.89 -3.22 37.46
CA ALA A 216 43.57 -3.42 38.87
C ALA A 216 43.57 -4.91 39.25
N MET A 217 43.02 -5.76 38.37
CA MET A 217 43.03 -7.22 38.57
C MET A 217 44.45 -7.83 38.46
N CYS A 218 45.27 -7.38 37.51
CA CYS A 218 46.65 -7.86 37.34
C CYS A 218 47.66 -7.23 38.33
N GLY A 219 47.40 -6.03 38.87
CA GLY A 219 48.25 -5.37 39.87
C GLY A 219 48.14 -6.02 41.26
N GLY A 220 46.99 -6.64 41.56
CA GLY A 220 46.77 -7.40 42.80
C GLY A 220 47.61 -8.67 42.91
N THR A 221 47.99 -9.29 41.80
CA THR A 221 48.72 -10.57 41.81
C THR A 221 50.20 -10.38 42.16
N LYS A 222 50.87 -9.33 41.65
CA LYS A 222 52.28 -9.02 41.96
C LYS A 222 52.51 -8.70 43.44
N SER A 223 51.55 -8.07 44.11
CA SER A 223 51.64 -7.76 45.54
C SER A 223 51.46 -9.03 46.41
N ARG A 224 50.58 -9.94 45.98
CA ARG A 224 50.32 -11.22 46.65
C ARG A 224 51.51 -12.18 46.55
N GLU A 225 52.18 -12.23 45.41
CA GLU A 225 53.36 -13.06 45.16
C GLU A 225 54.61 -12.59 45.95
N LYS A 226 54.81 -11.27 46.08
CA LYS A 226 55.86 -10.70 46.95
C LYS A 226 55.60 -10.94 48.45
N LYS A 227 54.34 -10.97 48.87
CA LYS A 227 53.97 -11.34 50.26
C LYS A 227 54.17 -12.84 50.51
N LEU A 228 53.82 -13.69 49.54
CA LEU A 228 53.95 -15.14 49.66
C LEU A 228 55.42 -15.59 49.68
N SER A 229 56.26 -15.04 48.80
CA SER A 229 57.71 -15.31 48.79
C SER A 229 58.43 -14.84 50.07
N LYS A 230 58.02 -13.70 50.66
CA LYS A 230 58.51 -13.28 51.98
C LYS A 230 58.06 -14.20 53.11
N SER A 231 56.85 -14.75 53.05
CA SER A 231 56.38 -15.73 54.06
C SER A 231 57.08 -17.08 53.96
N LEU A 232 57.44 -17.54 52.75
CA LEU A 232 58.19 -18.78 52.55
C LEU A 232 59.63 -18.66 53.07
N LYS A 233 60.31 -17.54 52.81
CA LYS A 233 61.68 -17.27 53.32
C LYS A 233 61.80 -17.12 54.84
N LYS A 234 60.68 -17.01 55.57
CA LYS A 234 60.66 -16.89 57.04
C LYS A 234 60.47 -18.26 57.72
N LYS A 235 60.27 -19.32 56.95
CA LYS A 235 59.92 -20.66 57.44
C LYS A 235 61.09 -21.67 57.38
N ASP A 236 62.21 -21.25 56.79
CA ASP A 236 63.53 -21.90 56.88
C ASP A 236 64.40 -21.09 57.85
#